data_AF-A0A942UYH7-F1
#
_entry.id   AF-A0A942UYH7-F1
#
_cell.length_a   1.000
_cell.length_b   1.000
_cell.length_c   1.000
_cell.angle_alpha   90.00
_cell.angle_beta   90.00
_cell.angle_gamma   90.00
#
_symmetry.space_group_name_H-M   'P 1'
#
loop_
_entity.id
_entity.type
_entity.pdbx_description
1 polymer ?
#
loop_
_entity_poly.entity_id
_entity_poly.type
_entity_poly.pdbx_seq_one_letter_code
_entity_poly.pdbx_strand_id
1 'polypeptide(L)'
;MFSGMPIYIPIIIIVLLLLGFISILSAIKIRKFVLHSILGILLLFLYNIFLSGFTGIYVGINIVTVLVVAILGMPGFVLLLVLNLIL
;
A
#
# COMPACT_ATOMS: atom_id res chain seq x y z
N MET A 1 16.26 -7.05 -17.47
CA MET A 1 17.11 -7.68 -16.44
C MET A 1 16.22 -8.07 -15.27
N PHE A 2 15.66 -9.29 -15.27
CA PHE A 2 14.77 -9.81 -14.20
C PHE A 2 15.21 -11.20 -13.71
N SER A 3 16.48 -11.56 -13.87
CA SER A 3 16.98 -12.93 -13.64
C SER A 3 17.55 -13.19 -12.25
N GLY A 4 17.34 -12.29 -11.29
CA GLY A 4 17.82 -12.45 -9.90
C GLY A 4 16.84 -11.99 -8.83
N MET A 5 15.60 -11.63 -9.21
CA MET A 5 14.56 -11.32 -8.23
C MET A 5 14.13 -12.62 -7.58
N PRO A 6 14.26 -12.76 -6.25
CA PRO A 6 13.77 -13.96 -5.63
C PRO A 6 12.27 -14.11 -5.87
N ILE A 7 11.88 -15.31 -6.29
CA ILE A 7 10.54 -15.64 -6.78
C ILE A 7 9.41 -15.29 -5.77
N TYR A 8 9.77 -15.13 -4.49
CA TYR A 8 8.87 -14.70 -3.43
C TYR A 8 8.34 -13.26 -3.59
N ILE A 9 9.09 -12.34 -4.20
CA ILE A 9 8.68 -10.93 -4.36
C ILE A 9 7.40 -10.79 -5.22
N PRO A 10 7.34 -11.32 -6.46
CA PRO A 10 6.13 -11.23 -7.27
C PRO A 10 4.94 -11.98 -6.63
N ILE A 11 5.20 -13.08 -5.91
CA ILE A 11 4.15 -13.84 -5.21
C ILE A 11 3.54 -13.00 -4.07
N ILE A 12 4.37 -12.34 -3.26
CA ILE A 12 3.93 -11.47 -2.17
C ILE A 12 3.08 -10.31 -2.72
N ILE A 13 3.52 -9.69 -3.83
CA ILE A 13 2.77 -8.62 -4.48
C ILE A 13 1.39 -9.11 -4.94
N ILE A 14 1.32 -10.29 -5.58
CA ILE A 14 0.07 -10.88 -6.06
C ILE A 14 -0.87 -11.21 -4.89
N VAL A 15 -0.36 -11.78 -3.80
CA VAL A 15 -1.15 -12.10 -2.59
C VAL A 15 -1.68 -10.84 -1.91
N LEU A 16 -0.86 -9.79 -1.79
CA LEU A 16 -1.29 -8.48 -1.28
C LEU A 16 -2.35 -7.82 -2.17
N LEU A 17 -2.20 -7.94 -3.49
CA LEU A 17 -3.18 -7.45 -4.46
C LEU A 17 -4.52 -8.19 -4.30
N LEU A 18 -4.49 -9.51 -4.15
CA LEU A 18 -5.67 -10.34 -3.88
C LEU A 18 -6.35 -9.99 -2.55
N LEU A 19 -5.59 -9.77 -1.48
CA LEU A 19 -6.10 -9.33 -0.18
C LEU A 19 -6.75 -7.93 -0.26
N GLY A 20 -6.11 -7.02 -1.00
CA GLY A 20 -6.67 -5.71 -1.26
C GLY A 20 -7.96 -5.78 -2.08
N PHE A 21 -7.98 -6.64 -3.10
CA PHE A 21 -9.14 -6.88 -3.94
C PHE A 21 -10.31 -7.51 -3.16
N ILE A 22 -10.05 -8.46 -2.26
CA ILE A 22 -11.05 -9.02 -1.34
C ILE A 22 -11.64 -7.92 -0.43
N SER A 23 -10.78 -7.00 0.06
CA SER A 23 -11.21 -5.90 0.92
C SER A 23 -12.09 -4.89 0.17
N ILE A 24 -11.79 -4.64 -1.11
CA ILE A 24 -12.64 -3.86 -2.05
C ILE A 24 -13.96 -4.58 -2.29
N LEU A 25 -13.94 -5.90 -2.56
CA LEU A 25 -15.11 -6.70 -2.88
C LEU A 25 -16.10 -6.80 -1.70
N SER A 26 -15.58 -6.85 -0.47
CA SER A 26 -16.41 -6.80 0.75
C SER A 26 -17.05 -5.41 0.97
N ALA A 27 -16.56 -4.35 0.32
CA ALA A 27 -17.08 -3.00 0.43
C ALA A 27 -18.23 -2.73 -0.56
N ILE A 28 -19.32 -3.49 -0.46
CA ILE A 28 -20.58 -3.26 -1.21
C ILE A 28 -21.19 -1.85 -0.94
N LYS A 29 -20.67 -1.11 0.03
CA LYS A 29 -21.02 0.30 0.30
C LYS A 29 -19.92 1.22 -0.24
N ILE A 30 -20.14 1.79 -1.42
CA ILE A 30 -19.28 2.81 -2.09
C ILE A 30 -18.83 3.91 -1.11
N ARG A 31 -19.71 4.35 -0.19
CA ARG A 31 -19.40 5.35 0.83
C ARG A 31 -18.33 4.90 1.83
N LYS A 32 -18.29 3.60 2.16
CA LYS A 32 -17.30 2.99 3.06
C LYS A 32 -15.96 2.82 2.35
N PHE A 33 -16.00 2.54 1.05
CA PHE A 33 -14.81 2.42 0.20
C PHE A 33 -14.00 3.72 0.12
N VAL A 34 -14.68 4.85 -0.10
CA VAL A 34 -14.06 6.19 -0.11
C VAL A 34 -13.38 6.50 1.23
N LEU A 35 -13.99 6.13 2.36
CA LEU A 35 -13.37 6.31 3.68
C LEU A 35 -12.11 5.46 3.86
N HIS A 36 -12.09 4.21 3.40
CA HIS A 36 -10.90 3.36 3.45
C HIS A 36 -9.77 3.85 2.54
N SER A 37 -10.13 4.47 1.41
CA SER A 37 -9.18 5.12 0.50
C SER A 37 -8.53 6.37 1.12
N ILE A 38 -9.36 7.26 1.67
CA ILE A 38 -8.89 8.46 2.38
C ILE A 38 -8.04 8.07 3.59
N LEU A 39 -8.47 7.06 4.37
CA LEU A 39 -7.69 6.54 5.49
C LEU A 39 -6.35 5.98 5.04
N GLY A 40 -6.27 5.28 3.91
CA GLY A 40 -5.00 4.78 3.36
C GLY A 40 -4.01 5.92 3.08
N ILE A 41 -4.47 6.98 2.41
CA ILE A 41 -3.64 8.15 2.09
C ILE A 41 -3.23 8.87 3.38
N LEU A 42 -4.16 9.02 4.31
CA LEU A 42 -3.94 9.67 5.60
C LEU A 42 -2.92 8.89 6.46
N LEU A 43 -2.99 7.55 6.46
CA LEU A 43 -2.00 6.69 7.10
C LEU A 43 -0.62 6.87 6.49
N LEU A 44 -0.53 6.97 5.16
CA LEU A 44 0.74 7.15 4.47
C LEU A 44 1.40 8.48 4.83
N PHE A 45 0.59 9.54 4.89
CA PHE A 45 1.03 10.87 5.31
C PHE A 45 1.47 10.90 6.78
N LEU A 46 0.65 10.35 7.69
CA LEU A 46 0.98 10.25 9.11
C LEU A 46 2.23 9.41 9.35
N TYR A 47 2.35 8.27 8.66
CA TYR A 47 3.51 7.41 8.79
C TYR A 47 4.79 8.13 8.38
N ASN A 48 4.76 8.85 7.25
CA ASN A 48 5.93 9.55 6.77
C ASN A 48 6.32 10.76 7.64
N ILE A 49 5.38 11.41 8.33
CA ILE A 49 5.71 12.51 9.26
C ILE A 49 6.17 12.00 10.63
N PHE A 50 5.47 11.01 11.19
CA PHE A 50 5.64 10.63 12.59
C PHE A 50 6.47 9.36 12.79
N LEU A 51 6.35 8.37 11.92
CA LEU A 51 6.97 7.06 12.11
C LEU A 51 8.23 6.85 11.29
N SER A 52 8.39 7.52 10.14
CA SER A 52 9.57 7.38 9.27
C SER A 52 10.88 7.67 9.99
N GLY A 53 10.90 8.67 10.88
CA GLY A 53 12.06 9.01 11.70
C GLY A 53 12.40 7.97 12.78
N PHE A 54 11.43 7.15 13.19
CA PHE A 54 11.64 6.08 14.17
C PHE A 54 11.94 4.72 13.52
N THR A 55 11.35 4.44 12.36
CA THR A 55 11.52 3.17 11.64
C THR A 55 12.65 3.21 10.62
N GLY A 56 13.10 4.39 10.20
CA GLY A 56 14.07 4.56 9.12
C GLY A 56 13.51 4.26 7.72
N ILE A 57 12.20 3.98 7.61
CA ILE A 57 11.51 3.60 6.37
C ILE A 57 10.80 4.83 5.82
N TYR A 58 11.23 5.29 4.65
CA TYR A 58 10.65 6.46 3.98
C TYR A 58 9.92 6.04 2.71
N VAL A 59 8.57 6.06 2.76
CA VAL A 59 7.73 5.84 1.59
C VAL A 59 7.48 7.18 0.89
N GLY A 60 8.21 7.45 -0.20
CA GLY A 60 8.08 8.71 -0.95
C GLY A 60 6.62 9.04 -1.32
N ILE A 61 6.14 10.21 -0.91
CA ILE A 61 4.80 10.71 -1.23
C ILE A 61 4.87 11.36 -2.62
N ASN A 62 4.46 10.63 -3.65
CA ASN A 62 4.42 11.10 -5.02
C ASN A 62 3.06 10.74 -5.65
N ILE A 63 2.80 11.25 -6.86
CA ILE A 63 1.51 11.04 -7.52
C ILE A 63 1.18 9.54 -7.70
N VAL A 64 2.21 8.70 -7.90
CA VAL A 64 2.07 7.26 -8.12
C VAL A 64 1.72 6.55 -6.82
N THR A 65 2.43 6.82 -5.71
CA THR A 65 2.16 6.19 -4.42
C THR A 65 0.81 6.60 -3.86
N VAL A 66 0.43 7.86 -4.02
CA VAL A 66 -0.89 8.36 -3.65
C VAL A 66 -1.98 7.70 -4.48
N LEU A 67 -1.80 7.51 -5.79
CA LEU A 67 -2.78 6.81 -6.65
C LEU A 67 -2.93 5.34 -6.27
N VAL A 68 -1.82 4.63 -6.01
CA VAL A 68 -1.85 3.22 -5.58
C VAL A 68 -2.65 3.07 -4.29
N VAL A 69 -2.44 3.96 -3.33
CA VAL A 69 -3.15 3.92 -2.04
C VAL A 69 -4.57 4.49 -2.15
N ALA A 70 -4.85 5.40 -3.08
CA ALA A 70 -6.21 5.86 -3.35
C ALA A 70 -7.07 4.73 -3.96
N ILE A 71 -6.50 3.93 -4.86
CA ILE A 71 -7.22 2.86 -5.56
C ILE A 71 -7.36 1.62 -4.66
N LEU A 72 -6.30 1.24 -3.95
CA LEU A 72 -6.34 0.05 -3.07
C LEU A 72 -6.81 0.38 -1.64
N GLY A 73 -6.64 1.61 -1.16
CA GLY A 73 -6.92 2.01 0.22
C GLY A 73 -5.85 1.54 1.21
N MET A 74 -6.30 1.17 2.42
CA MET A 74 -5.45 0.61 3.48
C MET A 74 -4.54 -0.57 3.00
N PRO A 75 -4.99 -1.54 2.19
CA PRO A 75 -4.09 -2.58 1.69
C PRO A 75 -3.02 -2.05 0.73
N GLY A 76 -3.29 -0.96 0.00
CA GLY A 76 -2.28 -0.28 -0.83
C GLY A 76 -1.16 0.36 -0.01
N PHE A 77 -1.50 0.91 1.16
CA PHE A 77 -0.51 1.43 2.11
C PHE A 77 0.42 0.31 2.64
N VAL A 78 -0.16 -0.82 3.04
CA VAL A 78 0.62 -1.98 3.50
C VAL A 78 1.52 -2.49 2.37
N LEU A 79 1.01 -2.54 1.14
CA LEU A 79 1.78 -2.97 -0.03
C LEU A 79 3.00 -2.08 -0.26
N LEU A 80 2.85 -0.76 -0.17
CA LEU A 80 3.98 0.17 -0.33
C LEU A 80 5.00 0.06 0.81
N LEU A 81 4.57 -0.15 2.04
CA LEU A 81 5.49 -0.40 3.16
C LEU A 81 6.31 -1.68 2.95
N VAL A 82 5.65 -2.76 2.55
CA VAL A 82 6.32 -4.03 2.26
C VAL A 82 7.27 -3.89 1.08
N LEU A 83 6.89 -3.14 0.04
CA LEU A 83 7.77 -2.89 -1.10
C LEU A 83 9.04 -2.14 -0.68
N ASN A 84 8.89 -1.11 0.17
CA ASN A 84 10.01 -0.30 0.68
C ASN A 84 10.92 -1.07 1.65
N LEU A 85 10.40 -2.13 2.27
CA LEU A 85 11.20 -3.05 3.10
C LEU A 85 12.02 -4.04 2.29
N ILE A 86 11.58 -4.36 1.06
CA ILE A 86 12.20 -5.38 0.20
C ILE A 86 13.18 -4.75 -0.81
N LEU A 87 12.87 -3.54 -1.30
CA LEU A 87 13.67 -2.79 -2.28
C LEU A 87 14.54 -1.75 -1.58
#